data_AF-A0A2S9JAY0-F1
#
_entry.id   AF-A0A2S9JAY0-F1
#
_cell.length_a   1.000
_cell.length_b   1.000
_cell.length_c   1.000
_cell.angle_alpha   90.00
_cell.angle_beta   90.00
_cell.angle_gamma   90.00
#
_symmetry.space_group_name_H-M   'P 1'
#
loop_
_entity.id
_entity.type
_entity.pdbx_description
1 polymer ?
#
loop_
_entity_poly.entity_id
_entity_poly.type
_entity_poly.pdbx_seq_one_letter_code
_entity_poly.pdbx_strand_id
1 'polypeptide(L)'
;MSQNPFMVGTLEQPTIVVRTGYDPQTPHIGLLTIGDWTVKCAIGRNGLVDPQLKREGDGKTPRGRHPLRYGFYDPTVFGDEPRGFDFPFLPKPENYRWIEDADSPFYNQLVFETDETQASRRGERLFDLIIPVGWNDALPEARGGSAIFMHTARPDYSGTSGCVVVAHEHLIELARRLCPGMVVDIASIDDPVTLLAPFVSAPPKSIESVTFHGMKPGPRLIVTGSVHGNEPAGPYAISRLINEFRTGQRELECGMVTFVPVVNGLAFRRNTRIGDRNFNRNLAESAMPQDNEDRVANIMCPLLRAHDVLMDLHSFSSEGDAFALIGPRDNNGSLEPFAHEAAETKLAKALDLPLVVHGWLPAHEKALKQKRDAGVIEGLSSLHGIGTTEYMRFTGGYGVTVECGQHLDPKGPQVGYDCLVNGMASLGMVADARPRAQTPRVLEICDAILADHDEDHLVKQFAAGEPVNKGELIGKRADGSEILMPYDGAIIFAGLTAPVHSELCFLCRLSERLQN
;
A
#
# COMPACT_ATOMS: atom_id res chain seq x y z
N MET A 1 17.00 -16.66 -9.02
CA MET A 1 16.31 -16.03 -7.87
C MET A 1 15.26 -15.10 -8.44
N SER A 2 14.06 -15.59 -8.74
CA SER A 2 12.99 -14.76 -9.28
C SER A 2 12.46 -13.88 -8.17
N GLN A 3 12.64 -12.56 -8.30
CA GLN A 3 11.96 -11.62 -7.44
C GLN A 3 10.45 -11.87 -7.54
N ASN A 4 9.79 -11.83 -6.38
CA ASN A 4 8.36 -12.01 -6.23
C ASN A 4 7.61 -11.12 -7.25
N PRO A 5 6.82 -11.67 -8.19
CA PRO A 5 6.01 -10.86 -9.11
C PRO A 5 4.96 -10.00 -8.38
N PHE A 6 4.81 -10.20 -7.07
CA PHE A 6 3.92 -9.43 -6.20
C PHE A 6 4.63 -8.56 -5.15
N MET A 7 5.96 -8.38 -5.24
CA MET A 7 6.65 -7.17 -4.73
C MET A 7 6.14 -5.87 -5.41
N VAL A 8 5.30 -6.07 -6.41
CA VAL A 8 4.52 -5.12 -7.17
C VAL A 8 3.06 -5.50 -6.83
N GLY A 9 2.23 -4.69 -6.17
CA GLY A 9 2.39 -3.26 -6.08
C GLY A 9 2.54 -2.62 -7.41
N THR A 10 2.02 -3.25 -8.46
CA THR A 10 1.58 -2.51 -9.60
C THR A 10 0.29 -1.78 -9.20
N LEU A 11 0.43 -0.78 -8.30
CA LEU A 11 0.19 0.54 -8.84
C LEU A 11 1.25 0.64 -9.96
N GLU A 12 0.97 0.10 -11.15
CA GLU A 12 1.73 0.49 -12.33
C GLU A 12 1.43 1.97 -12.34
N GLN A 13 2.38 2.75 -11.83
CA GLN A 13 2.30 4.17 -11.93
C GLN A 13 2.17 4.38 -13.43
N PRO A 14 1.03 4.88 -13.93
CA PRO A 14 0.83 5.00 -15.35
C PRO A 14 2.03 5.77 -15.88
N THR A 15 2.73 5.21 -16.86
CA THR A 15 4.05 5.71 -17.27
C THR A 15 4.05 5.97 -18.75
N ILE A 16 4.45 7.18 -19.10
CA ILE A 16 4.88 7.54 -20.46
C ILE A 16 6.34 7.12 -20.57
N VAL A 17 6.66 6.22 -21.50
CA VAL A 17 8.03 5.75 -21.71
C VAL A 17 8.63 6.51 -22.89
N VAL A 18 9.68 7.29 -22.63
CA VAL A 18 10.44 8.01 -23.66
C VAL A 18 11.81 7.38 -23.79
N ARG A 19 12.14 6.88 -24.98
CA ARG A 19 13.45 6.29 -25.30
C ARG A 19 14.06 6.97 -26.51
N THR A 20 15.33 7.36 -26.41
CA THR A 20 16.06 8.08 -27.46
C THR A 20 17.40 7.40 -27.77
N GLY A 21 18.07 7.82 -28.84
CA GLY A 21 19.40 7.31 -29.18
C GLY A 21 19.41 6.11 -30.14
N TYR A 22 18.27 5.81 -30.78
CA TYR A 22 18.19 4.78 -31.83
C TYR A 22 19.09 5.05 -33.04
N ASP A 23 19.35 6.32 -33.34
CA ASP A 23 20.28 6.76 -34.38
C ASP A 23 21.32 7.73 -33.78
N PRO A 24 22.62 7.38 -33.79
CA PRO A 24 23.70 8.23 -33.31
C PRO A 24 23.82 9.58 -34.05
N GLN A 25 23.33 9.69 -35.29
CA GLN A 25 23.33 10.96 -36.03
C GLN A 25 22.21 11.89 -35.59
N THR A 26 21.14 11.35 -35.01
CA THR A 26 19.98 12.10 -34.52
C THR A 26 19.60 11.69 -33.09
N PRO A 27 20.51 11.87 -32.11
CA PRO A 27 20.34 11.33 -30.74
C PRO A 27 19.17 11.96 -29.95
N HIS A 28 18.64 13.08 -30.44
CA HIS A 28 17.48 13.77 -29.87
C HIS A 28 16.15 13.18 -30.35
N ILE A 29 16.16 12.29 -31.34
CA ILE A 29 14.96 11.61 -31.84
C ILE A 29 14.74 10.32 -31.05
N GLY A 30 13.47 10.05 -30.75
CA GLY A 30 13.07 8.89 -29.97
C GLY A 30 11.65 8.43 -30.23
N LEU A 31 11.21 7.53 -29.36
CA LEU A 31 9.86 7.02 -29.29
C LEU A 31 9.25 7.33 -27.92
N LEU A 32 8.00 7.77 -27.93
CA LEU A 32 7.14 7.92 -26.76
C LEU A 32 6.10 6.80 -26.79
N THR A 33 5.94 6.08 -25.68
CA THR A 33 4.99 4.96 -25.56
C THR A 33 4.08 5.13 -24.34
N ILE A 34 2.78 4.90 -24.52
CA ILE A 34 1.76 4.83 -23.47
C ILE A 34 0.90 3.59 -23.71
N GLY A 35 1.09 2.56 -22.89
CA GLY A 35 0.43 1.27 -23.09
C GLY A 35 0.76 0.68 -24.46
N ASP A 36 -0.26 0.53 -25.30
CA ASP A 36 -0.18 -0.01 -26.66
C ASP A 36 0.12 1.06 -27.74
N TRP A 37 0.21 2.34 -27.36
CA TRP A 37 0.39 3.44 -28.30
C TRP A 37 1.81 3.97 -28.28
N THR A 38 2.48 3.92 -29.44
CA THR A 38 3.84 4.42 -29.63
C THR A 38 3.90 5.41 -30.77
N VAL A 39 4.53 6.56 -30.54
CA VAL A 39 4.72 7.62 -31.55
C VAL A 39 6.15 8.15 -31.54
N LYS A 40 6.56 8.75 -32.66
CA LYS A 40 7.83 9.46 -32.75
C LYS A 40 7.82 10.68 -31.82
N CYS A 41 8.91 10.88 -31.09
CA CYS A 41 9.13 12.08 -30.29
C CYS A 41 10.51 12.69 -30.55
N ALA A 42 10.70 13.92 -30.06
CA ALA A 42 12.01 14.55 -29.95
C ALA A 42 12.23 15.11 -28.54
N ILE A 43 13.49 15.19 -28.13
CA ILE A 43 13.93 15.75 -26.85
C ILE A 43 14.85 16.96 -27.07
N GLY A 44 15.55 17.41 -26.03
CA GLY A 44 16.56 18.46 -26.11
C GLY A 44 17.58 18.21 -27.23
N ARG A 45 17.90 19.25 -27.99
CA ARG A 45 18.82 19.21 -29.14
C ARG A 45 20.21 18.63 -28.81
N ASN A 46 20.64 18.74 -27.55
CA ASN A 46 21.91 18.23 -27.07
C ASN A 46 21.78 16.87 -26.34
N GLY A 47 20.64 16.19 -26.50
CA GLY A 47 20.38 14.86 -25.97
C GLY A 47 20.03 14.84 -24.48
N LEU A 48 20.32 13.72 -23.83
CA LEU A 48 20.02 13.48 -22.41
C LEU A 48 21.14 13.94 -21.48
N VAL A 49 20.79 14.28 -20.24
CA VAL A 49 21.74 14.63 -19.17
C VAL A 49 21.36 13.98 -17.85
N ASP A 50 22.36 13.64 -17.03
CA ASP A 50 22.10 13.27 -15.63
C ASP A 50 21.48 14.46 -14.88
N PRO A 51 20.46 14.24 -14.03
CA PRO A 51 19.82 15.31 -13.27
C PRO A 51 20.81 16.24 -12.54
N GLN A 52 21.86 15.67 -11.94
CA GLN A 52 22.88 16.42 -11.19
C GLN A 52 23.75 17.33 -12.07
N LEU A 53 23.76 17.11 -13.39
CA LEU A 53 24.55 17.86 -14.35
C LEU A 53 23.71 18.82 -15.20
N LYS A 54 22.38 18.80 -15.05
CA LYS A 54 21.45 19.69 -15.76
C LYS A 54 21.70 21.15 -15.35
N ARG A 55 21.72 22.04 -16.34
CA ARG A 55 21.88 23.49 -16.14
C ARG A 55 20.97 24.28 -17.07
N GLU A 56 20.72 25.54 -16.76
CA GLU A 56 20.02 26.45 -17.67
C GLU A 56 20.75 26.57 -19.02
N GLY A 57 19.99 26.57 -20.12
CA GLY A 57 20.52 26.76 -21.48
C GLY A 57 21.33 25.60 -22.08
N ASP A 58 21.54 24.49 -21.36
CA ASP A 58 22.33 23.35 -21.86
C ASP A 58 21.70 22.62 -23.07
N GLY A 59 20.41 22.86 -23.35
CA GLY A 59 19.67 22.24 -24.44
C GLY A 59 19.46 20.74 -24.28
N LYS A 60 19.57 20.21 -23.05
CA LYS A 60 19.47 18.78 -22.74
C LYS A 60 18.19 18.46 -21.97
N THR A 61 17.69 17.25 -22.15
CA THR A 61 16.55 16.73 -21.37
C THR A 61 17.06 15.91 -20.19
N PRO A 62 16.59 16.16 -18.96
CA PRO A 62 17.03 15.41 -17.78
C PRO A 62 16.51 13.97 -17.85
N ARG A 63 17.41 12.98 -17.77
CA ARG A 63 17.03 11.56 -17.69
C ARG A 63 16.38 11.24 -16.33
N GLY A 64 15.62 10.17 -16.29
CA GLY A 64 14.92 9.70 -15.09
C GLY A 64 13.40 9.85 -15.20
N ARG A 65 12.74 9.66 -14.06
CA ARG A 65 11.28 9.70 -13.96
C ARG A 65 10.79 10.98 -13.33
N HIS A 66 9.84 11.61 -14.00
CA HIS A 66 9.29 12.91 -13.60
C HIS A 66 7.76 12.83 -13.56
N PRO A 67 7.12 13.27 -12.48
CA PRO A 67 5.66 13.31 -12.40
C PRO A 67 5.07 14.34 -13.36
N LEU A 68 3.91 14.04 -13.94
CA LEU A 68 3.11 15.05 -14.64
C LEU A 68 2.28 15.82 -13.62
N ARG A 69 2.03 17.11 -13.88
CA ARG A 69 1.29 17.98 -12.95
C ARG A 69 -0.18 18.12 -13.32
N TYR A 70 -0.43 18.85 -14.41
CA TYR A 70 -1.72 19.19 -14.99
C TYR A 70 -1.46 19.56 -16.46
N GLY A 71 -2.49 19.90 -17.23
CA GLY A 71 -2.30 20.33 -18.61
C GLY A 71 -3.04 21.62 -18.95
N PHE A 72 -2.50 22.40 -19.88
CA PHE A 72 -3.19 23.52 -20.51
C PHE A 72 -3.46 23.23 -21.98
N TYR A 73 -4.66 23.54 -22.46
CA TYR A 73 -5.03 23.36 -23.86
C TYR A 73 -5.60 24.65 -24.46
N ASP A 74 -5.42 24.86 -25.77
CA ASP A 74 -6.05 25.96 -26.49
C ASP A 74 -7.48 25.58 -26.91
N PRO A 75 -8.53 26.20 -26.34
CA PRO A 75 -9.91 25.85 -26.68
C PRO A 75 -10.28 26.22 -28.12
N THR A 76 -9.52 27.09 -28.78
CA THR A 76 -9.75 27.44 -30.20
C THR A 76 -9.31 26.32 -31.15
N VAL A 77 -8.43 25.41 -30.68
CA VAL A 77 -7.89 24.30 -31.46
C VAL A 77 -8.61 22.99 -31.14
N PHE A 78 -8.83 22.70 -29.85
CA PHE A 78 -9.38 21.41 -29.40
C PHE A 78 -10.84 21.49 -28.93
N GLY A 79 -11.47 22.66 -28.96
CA GLY A 79 -12.74 22.87 -28.27
C GLY A 79 -12.61 22.60 -26.78
N ASP A 80 -13.70 22.21 -26.11
CA ASP A 80 -13.69 21.89 -24.67
C ASP A 80 -13.49 20.39 -24.37
N GLU A 81 -13.23 19.55 -25.38
CA GLU A 81 -13.04 18.10 -25.22
C GLU A 81 -12.03 17.74 -24.11
N PRO A 82 -10.84 18.39 -24.00
CA PRO A 82 -9.85 18.00 -23.00
C PRO A 82 -10.32 18.15 -21.54
N ARG A 83 -11.33 18.99 -21.25
CA ARG A 83 -11.88 19.12 -19.87
C ARG A 83 -12.53 17.82 -19.38
N GLY A 84 -12.97 16.97 -20.30
CA GLY A 84 -13.65 15.71 -19.98
C GLY A 84 -12.72 14.50 -19.89
N PHE A 85 -11.41 14.68 -20.10
CA PHE A 85 -10.43 13.59 -19.96
C PHE A 85 -10.09 13.34 -18.48
N ASP A 86 -9.50 12.18 -18.19
CA ASP A 86 -9.15 11.77 -16.84
C ASP A 86 -8.09 12.67 -16.20
N PHE A 87 -7.10 13.12 -16.99
CA PHE A 87 -6.06 14.03 -16.53
C PHE A 87 -6.56 15.49 -16.40
N PRO A 88 -6.15 16.25 -15.37
CA PRO A 88 -6.67 17.59 -15.13
C PRO A 88 -6.15 18.60 -16.16
N PHE A 89 -6.94 18.80 -17.22
CA PHE A 89 -6.71 19.83 -18.23
C PHE A 89 -7.51 21.10 -17.94
N LEU A 90 -6.84 22.24 -18.09
CA LEU A 90 -7.42 23.57 -17.98
C LEU A 90 -7.32 24.29 -19.34
N PRO A 91 -8.32 25.11 -19.72
CA PRO A 91 -8.15 26.00 -20.86
C PRO A 91 -6.99 26.96 -20.56
N LYS A 92 -6.17 27.27 -21.57
CA LYS A 92 -5.14 28.29 -21.44
C LYS A 92 -5.76 29.61 -20.99
N PRO A 93 -5.23 30.25 -19.94
CA PRO A 93 -5.57 31.62 -19.59
C PRO A 93 -5.20 32.58 -20.72
N GLU A 94 -5.84 33.74 -20.78
CA GLU A 94 -5.58 34.74 -21.82
C GLU A 94 -4.16 35.31 -21.73
N ASN A 95 -3.70 35.57 -20.50
CA ASN A 95 -2.39 36.13 -20.19
C ASN A 95 -1.68 35.25 -19.16
N TYR A 96 -0.79 34.37 -19.62
CA TYR A 96 0.03 33.53 -18.76
C TYR A 96 1.46 33.48 -19.25
N ARG A 97 2.39 33.30 -18.31
CA ARG A 97 3.81 33.19 -18.61
C ARG A 97 4.49 32.24 -17.64
N TRP A 98 5.40 31.43 -18.17
CA TRP A 98 6.37 30.73 -17.35
C TRP A 98 7.65 31.57 -17.25
N ILE A 99 8.09 31.88 -16.05
CA ILE A 99 9.26 32.74 -15.83
C ILE A 99 10.53 31.92 -15.98
N GLU A 100 11.31 32.22 -17.03
CA GLU A 100 12.58 31.54 -17.33
C GLU A 100 13.81 32.33 -16.81
N ASP A 101 13.61 33.58 -16.37
CA ASP A 101 14.69 34.43 -15.84
C ASP A 101 15.16 33.92 -14.48
N ALA A 102 16.39 33.41 -14.42
CA ALA A 102 16.99 32.83 -13.22
C ALA A 102 17.26 33.85 -12.11
N ASP A 103 17.28 35.15 -12.42
CA ASP A 103 17.45 36.20 -11.43
C ASP A 103 16.09 36.72 -10.89
N SER A 104 14.97 36.20 -11.41
CA SER A 104 13.62 36.52 -10.95
C SER A 104 13.24 35.74 -9.69
N PRO A 105 12.56 36.36 -8.70
CA PRO A 105 12.02 35.64 -7.54
C PRO A 105 10.91 34.63 -7.91
N PHE A 106 10.36 34.74 -9.13
CA PHE A 106 9.36 33.82 -9.66
C PHE A 106 9.94 32.81 -10.64
N TYR A 107 11.28 32.64 -10.66
CA TYR A 107 11.93 31.69 -11.55
C TYR A 107 11.26 30.32 -11.51
N ASN A 108 11.05 29.77 -12.70
CA ASN A 108 10.42 28.49 -12.97
C ASN A 108 8.99 28.34 -12.42
N GLN A 109 8.25 29.44 -12.33
CA GLN A 109 6.83 29.43 -11.92
C GLN A 109 5.94 29.96 -13.05
N LEU A 110 4.70 29.44 -13.08
CA LEU A 110 3.62 30.00 -13.87
C LEU A 110 3.06 31.24 -13.17
N VAL A 111 3.06 32.36 -13.88
CA VAL A 111 2.41 33.60 -13.45
C VAL A 111 1.32 34.00 -14.44
N PHE A 112 0.26 34.61 -13.93
CA PHE A 112 -0.77 35.22 -14.76
C PHE A 112 -0.50 36.73 -14.79
N GLU A 113 -0.25 37.27 -15.98
CA GLU A 113 0.04 38.69 -16.13
C GLU A 113 -1.27 39.49 -16.16
N THR A 114 -1.27 40.62 -15.45
CA THR A 114 -2.37 41.60 -15.47
C THR A 114 -2.11 42.75 -16.45
N ASP A 115 -0.93 42.77 -17.09
CA ASP A 115 -0.53 43.77 -18.07
C ASP A 115 -0.86 43.28 -19.49
N GLU A 116 -1.89 43.87 -20.10
CA GLU A 116 -2.38 43.53 -21.44
C GLU A 116 -1.48 44.04 -22.59
N THR A 117 -0.39 44.74 -22.29
CA THR A 117 0.50 45.32 -23.31
C THR A 117 1.56 44.36 -23.84
N GLN A 118 1.77 43.21 -23.18
CA GLN A 118 2.70 42.18 -23.66
C GLN A 118 2.00 41.16 -24.57
N ALA A 119 2.74 40.66 -25.55
CA ALA A 119 2.20 39.73 -26.54
C ALA A 119 1.75 38.41 -25.89
N SER A 120 0.47 38.07 -26.03
CA SER A 120 -0.07 36.78 -25.60
C SER A 120 0.60 35.65 -26.38
N ARG A 121 0.99 34.57 -25.69
CA ARG A 121 1.49 33.32 -26.32
C ARG A 121 0.37 32.48 -26.97
N ARG A 122 -0.86 32.99 -27.00
CA ARG A 122 -2.02 32.36 -27.66
C ARG A 122 -1.85 32.38 -29.18
N GLY A 123 -2.03 31.23 -29.84
CA GLY A 123 -1.79 31.07 -31.28
C GLY A 123 -0.41 30.53 -31.68
N GLU A 124 0.53 30.38 -30.74
CA GLU A 124 1.75 29.61 -30.98
C GLU A 124 1.43 28.11 -31.04
N ARG A 125 1.30 27.57 -32.27
CA ARG A 125 0.91 26.16 -32.50
C ARG A 125 1.79 25.12 -31.80
N LEU A 126 3.04 25.47 -31.47
CA LEU A 126 3.93 24.60 -30.70
C LEU A 126 3.39 24.28 -29.31
N PHE A 127 2.55 25.14 -28.77
CA PHE A 127 2.07 25.06 -27.40
C PHE A 127 0.56 24.86 -27.31
N ASP A 128 -0.15 24.49 -28.38
CA ASP A 128 -1.60 24.24 -28.37
C ASP A 128 -2.03 23.33 -27.20
N LEU A 129 -1.17 22.38 -26.83
CA LEU A 129 -1.23 21.61 -25.58
C LEU A 129 0.11 21.78 -24.84
N ILE A 130 0.06 22.06 -23.53
CA ILE A 130 1.23 22.14 -22.64
C ILE A 130 0.98 21.25 -21.43
N ILE A 131 1.89 20.32 -21.16
CA ILE A 131 1.86 19.50 -19.94
C ILE A 131 3.20 19.69 -19.22
N PRO A 132 3.24 20.36 -18.04
CA PRO A 132 4.45 20.45 -17.25
C PRO A 132 4.93 19.08 -16.76
N VAL A 133 6.20 18.81 -17.02
CA VAL A 133 6.96 17.67 -16.51
C VAL A 133 7.65 18.15 -15.24
N GLY A 134 7.53 17.41 -14.15
CA GLY A 134 7.95 17.78 -12.79
C GLY A 134 9.47 17.89 -12.60
N TRP A 135 10.09 18.83 -13.29
CA TRP A 135 11.50 19.16 -13.25
C TRP A 135 11.71 20.57 -12.69
N ASN A 136 12.51 20.67 -11.62
CA ASN A 136 12.88 21.93 -10.97
C ASN A 136 11.67 22.81 -10.55
N ASP A 137 10.49 22.23 -10.36
CA ASP A 137 9.22 22.97 -10.19
C ASP A 137 8.69 23.02 -8.76
N ALA A 138 8.95 21.98 -7.96
CA ALA A 138 8.48 21.89 -6.57
C ALA A 138 9.26 22.83 -5.62
N LEU A 139 10.57 22.92 -5.82
CA LEU A 139 11.47 23.86 -5.15
C LEU A 139 12.42 24.43 -6.21
N PRO A 140 12.03 25.49 -6.93
CA PRO A 140 12.85 26.05 -8.01
C PRO A 140 14.24 26.48 -7.55
N GLU A 141 15.26 25.83 -8.08
CA GLU A 141 16.66 26.22 -7.94
C GLU A 141 17.09 27.03 -9.16
N ALA A 142 17.39 28.31 -8.94
CA ALA A 142 17.87 29.22 -9.97
C ALA A 142 19.04 28.59 -10.75
N ARG A 143 18.98 28.66 -12.09
CA ARG A 143 20.00 28.12 -13.02
C ARG A 143 20.11 26.58 -13.05
N GLY A 144 19.26 25.85 -12.30
CA GLY A 144 19.13 24.38 -12.32
C GLY A 144 18.47 23.83 -13.59
N GLY A 145 18.02 24.71 -14.49
CA GLY A 145 17.31 24.38 -15.72
C GLY A 145 15.81 24.67 -15.58
N SER A 146 15.29 25.43 -16.54
CA SER A 146 13.89 25.83 -16.63
C SER A 146 12.94 24.66 -16.88
N ALA A 147 11.64 24.93 -16.74
CA ALA A 147 10.58 23.93 -16.82
C ALA A 147 10.64 23.15 -18.13
N ILE A 148 10.37 21.87 -17.98
CA ILE A 148 10.28 20.92 -19.07
C ILE A 148 8.80 20.69 -19.33
N PHE A 149 8.41 20.73 -20.60
CA PHE A 149 7.02 20.52 -21.01
C PHE A 149 6.92 19.36 -21.99
N MET A 150 5.73 18.77 -22.07
CA MET A 150 5.28 18.05 -23.23
C MET A 150 4.40 18.94 -24.10
N HIS A 151 4.75 19.06 -25.38
CA HIS A 151 4.04 19.91 -26.35
C HIS A 151 4.29 19.47 -27.81
N THR A 152 3.85 20.27 -28.79
CA THR A 152 4.01 19.96 -30.23
C THR A 152 5.45 20.11 -30.71
N ALA A 153 5.89 19.16 -31.53
CA ALA A 153 7.16 19.18 -32.25
C ALA A 153 7.10 20.14 -33.45
N ARG A 154 8.25 20.70 -33.81
CA ARG A 154 8.42 21.37 -35.11
C ARG A 154 8.23 20.35 -36.24
N PRO A 155 7.80 20.76 -37.45
CA PRO A 155 7.56 19.81 -38.57
C PRO A 155 8.78 18.95 -38.92
N ASP A 156 9.99 19.47 -38.73
CA ASP A 156 11.25 18.79 -38.97
C ASP A 156 11.78 17.98 -37.76
N TYR A 157 11.07 17.99 -36.63
CA TYR A 157 11.50 17.40 -35.36
C TYR A 157 12.83 17.93 -34.83
N SER A 158 13.23 19.16 -35.20
CA SER A 158 14.42 19.79 -34.62
C SER A 158 14.33 19.84 -33.08
N GLY A 159 15.45 19.46 -32.43
CA GLY A 159 15.50 19.27 -30.98
C GLY A 159 15.16 20.54 -30.18
N THR A 160 14.62 20.33 -28.99
CA THR A 160 14.11 21.39 -28.12
C THR A 160 15.22 22.00 -27.24
N SER A 161 14.87 22.90 -26.31
CA SER A 161 15.76 23.31 -25.22
C SER A 161 15.78 22.35 -24.04
N GLY A 162 14.95 21.30 -24.06
CA GLY A 162 14.84 20.30 -22.99
C GLY A 162 13.47 19.60 -22.94
N CYS A 163 12.42 20.18 -23.52
CA CYS A 163 11.08 19.61 -23.66
C CYS A 163 11.04 18.27 -24.40
N VAL A 164 9.99 17.49 -24.14
CA VAL A 164 9.65 16.27 -24.89
C VAL A 164 8.50 16.62 -25.84
N VAL A 165 8.65 16.34 -27.13
CA VAL A 165 7.67 16.78 -28.13
C VAL A 165 7.22 15.67 -29.06
N VAL A 166 5.97 15.71 -29.50
CA VAL A 166 5.35 14.79 -30.48
C VAL A 166 4.71 15.58 -31.62
N ALA A 167 4.40 14.96 -32.76
CA ALA A 167 3.67 15.65 -33.83
C ALA A 167 2.34 16.23 -33.33
N HIS A 168 1.94 17.37 -33.91
CA HIS A 168 0.70 18.08 -33.53
C HIS A 168 -0.54 17.19 -33.60
N GLU A 169 -0.64 16.37 -34.64
CA GLU A 169 -1.74 15.41 -34.85
C GLU A 169 -1.88 14.36 -33.74
N HIS A 170 -0.85 14.16 -32.91
CA HIS A 170 -0.87 13.22 -31.79
C HIS A 170 -1.26 13.87 -30.45
N LEU A 171 -1.37 15.20 -30.37
CA LEU A 171 -1.60 15.88 -29.09
C LEU A 171 -2.91 15.47 -28.39
N ILE A 172 -4.01 15.33 -29.15
CA ILE A 172 -5.30 14.99 -28.56
C ILE A 172 -5.33 13.55 -28.04
N GLU A 173 -4.69 12.63 -28.76
CA GLU A 173 -4.59 11.23 -28.33
C GLU A 173 -3.62 11.08 -27.15
N LEU A 174 -2.52 11.84 -27.14
CA LEU A 174 -1.66 11.97 -25.97
C LEU A 174 -2.48 12.41 -24.76
N ALA A 175 -3.23 13.51 -24.87
CA ALA A 175 -4.06 14.06 -23.79
C ALA A 175 -5.09 13.06 -23.28
N ARG A 176 -5.79 12.37 -24.17
CA ARG A 176 -6.83 11.37 -23.84
C ARG A 176 -6.28 10.19 -23.03
N ARG A 177 -5.02 9.84 -23.23
CA ARG A 177 -4.36 8.70 -22.54
C ARG A 177 -3.75 9.07 -21.20
N LEU A 178 -3.70 10.35 -20.85
CA LEU A 178 -3.16 10.76 -19.55
C LEU A 178 -4.20 10.53 -18.46
N CYS A 179 -3.72 10.17 -17.27
CA CYS A 179 -4.54 10.07 -16.06
C CYS A 179 -3.79 10.68 -14.86
N PRO A 180 -4.50 11.05 -13.76
CA PRO A 180 -3.86 11.60 -12.58
C PRO A 180 -2.81 10.65 -11.99
N GLY A 181 -1.67 11.20 -11.52
CA GLY A 181 -0.58 10.42 -10.92
C GLY A 181 0.42 9.80 -11.90
N MET A 182 0.22 10.01 -13.21
CA MET A 182 1.11 9.53 -14.27
C MET A 182 2.51 10.17 -14.22
N VAL A 183 3.54 9.41 -14.59
CA VAL A 183 4.93 9.88 -14.74
C VAL A 183 5.42 9.74 -16.18
N VAL A 184 6.46 10.48 -16.52
CA VAL A 184 7.25 10.26 -17.73
C VAL A 184 8.61 9.70 -17.36
N ASP A 185 8.99 8.57 -17.96
CA ASP A 185 10.28 7.90 -17.79
C ASP A 185 11.16 8.14 -19.02
N ILE A 186 12.23 8.93 -18.87
CA ILE A 186 13.08 9.40 -19.97
C ILE A 186 14.48 8.78 -19.85
N ALA A 187 14.88 8.01 -20.87
CA ALA A 187 16.18 7.33 -20.90
C ALA A 187 16.71 7.11 -22.34
N SER A 188 18.00 6.79 -22.46
CA SER A 188 18.60 6.29 -23.70
C SER A 188 18.20 4.82 -23.93
N ILE A 189 18.25 4.34 -25.17
CA ILE A 189 18.10 2.91 -25.47
C ILE A 189 19.28 2.07 -24.96
N ASP A 190 20.44 2.70 -24.81
CA ASP A 190 21.65 2.07 -24.29
C ASP A 190 21.71 2.09 -22.76
N ASP A 191 20.80 2.84 -22.11
CA ASP A 191 20.70 2.81 -20.66
C ASP A 191 20.19 1.43 -20.26
N PRO A 192 20.81 0.78 -19.24
CA PRO A 192 20.32 -0.51 -18.76
C PRO A 192 18.84 -0.37 -18.43
N VAL A 193 18.02 -1.32 -18.91
CA VAL A 193 16.58 -1.37 -18.61
C VAL A 193 16.45 -1.32 -17.10
N THR A 194 16.14 -0.14 -16.58
CA THR A 194 15.83 0.04 -15.19
C THR A 194 14.43 -0.52 -15.07
N LEU A 195 14.34 -1.83 -14.80
CA LEU A 195 13.10 -2.45 -14.33
C LEU A 195 12.50 -1.49 -13.30
N LEU A 196 11.20 -1.18 -13.45
CA LEU A 196 10.47 -0.26 -12.59
C LEU A 196 10.55 -0.71 -11.12
N ALA A 197 11.67 -0.42 -10.46
CA ALA A 197 11.72 -0.37 -9.02
C ALA A 197 10.95 0.89 -8.63
N PRO A 198 10.00 0.80 -7.68
CA PRO A 198 9.34 1.99 -7.14
C PRO A 198 10.40 2.98 -6.66
N PHE A 199 10.12 4.28 -6.81
CA PHE A 199 10.96 5.35 -6.29
C PHE A 199 11.17 5.20 -4.79
N VAL A 200 12.26 4.55 -4.41
CA VAL A 200 12.81 4.57 -3.06
C VAL A 200 14.29 4.86 -3.24
N SER A 201 14.63 6.14 -3.45
CA SER A 201 16.03 6.60 -3.60
C SER A 201 16.85 6.36 -2.33
N ALA A 202 16.19 6.18 -1.19
CA ALA A 202 16.68 5.51 0.01
C ALA A 202 15.46 5.03 0.82
N PRO A 203 15.56 3.92 1.57
CA PRO A 203 14.45 3.41 2.37
C PRO A 203 13.99 4.47 3.38
N PRO A 204 12.69 4.83 3.44
CA PRO A 204 12.20 5.69 4.51
C PRO A 204 12.52 5.02 5.85
N LYS A 205 13.26 5.74 6.70
CA LYS A 205 13.53 5.36 8.09
C LYS A 205 12.38 5.73 9.03
N SER A 206 11.35 6.36 8.49
CA SER A 206 10.15 6.83 9.18
C SER A 206 8.98 5.88 8.93
N ILE A 207 8.08 5.79 9.91
CA ILE A 207 6.75 5.21 9.74
C ILE A 207 5.81 6.36 9.34
N GLU A 208 5.10 6.23 8.23
CA GLU A 208 4.07 7.19 7.84
C GLU A 208 2.80 6.92 8.64
N SER A 209 2.25 7.97 9.25
CA SER A 209 0.91 7.96 9.82
C SER A 209 0.14 9.17 9.28
N VAL A 210 -1.11 8.94 8.87
CA VAL A 210 -1.99 9.99 8.35
C VAL A 210 -3.25 10.00 9.20
N THR A 211 -3.52 11.13 9.85
CA THR A 211 -4.68 11.28 10.74
C THR A 211 -5.67 12.28 10.17
N PHE A 212 -6.95 11.89 10.15
CA PHE A 212 -8.08 12.77 9.85
C PHE A 212 -8.92 12.96 11.12
N HIS A 213 -9.38 14.19 11.33
CA HIS A 213 -10.19 14.58 12.49
C HIS A 213 -11.57 15.05 12.04
N GLY A 214 -12.61 14.43 12.58
CA GLY A 214 -13.99 14.88 12.41
C GLY A 214 -14.27 16.06 13.33
N MET A 215 -15.17 16.95 12.89
CA MET A 215 -15.53 18.14 13.68
C MET A 215 -16.41 17.82 14.90
N LYS A 216 -17.03 16.63 14.91
CA LYS A 216 -17.84 16.11 16.02
C LYS A 216 -17.05 15.08 16.83
N PRO A 217 -17.20 15.04 18.17
CA PRO A 217 -16.65 13.95 18.98
C PRO A 217 -17.14 12.59 18.51
N GLY A 218 -16.28 11.58 18.61
CA GLY A 218 -16.57 10.21 18.17
C GLY A 218 -15.41 9.27 18.50
N PRO A 219 -15.47 8.01 18.06
CA PRO A 219 -14.43 7.02 18.34
C PRO A 219 -13.10 7.39 17.68
N ARG A 220 -11.99 6.98 18.30
CA ARG A 220 -10.65 7.08 17.74
C ARG A 220 -10.25 5.71 17.18
N LEU A 221 -10.24 5.59 15.85
CA LEU A 221 -9.86 4.39 15.13
C LEU A 221 -8.41 4.49 14.65
N ILE A 222 -7.63 3.44 14.85
CA ILE A 222 -6.35 3.24 14.16
C ILE A 222 -6.46 2.05 13.21
N VAL A 223 -5.94 2.22 12.00
CA VAL A 223 -5.90 1.20 10.96
C VAL A 223 -4.46 0.93 10.57
N THR A 224 -4.04 -0.33 10.63
CA THR A 224 -2.66 -0.73 10.33
C THR A 224 -2.61 -1.70 9.16
N GLY A 225 -1.56 -1.59 8.35
CA GLY A 225 -1.22 -2.52 7.29
C GLY A 225 0.27 -2.87 7.31
N SER A 226 0.61 -3.99 6.67
CA SER A 226 1.98 -4.47 6.55
C SER A 226 2.72 -4.51 7.89
N VAL A 227 2.07 -5.07 8.91
CA VAL A 227 2.75 -5.52 10.13
C VAL A 227 3.78 -6.59 9.78
N HIS A 228 3.41 -7.50 8.87
CA HIS A 228 4.35 -8.33 8.12
C HIS A 228 4.56 -7.74 6.72
N GLY A 229 5.77 -7.85 6.21
CA GLY A 229 6.17 -7.15 4.99
C GLY A 229 5.68 -7.74 3.67
N ASN A 230 5.33 -9.01 3.65
CA ASN A 230 4.86 -9.74 2.48
C ASN A 230 3.32 -9.73 2.35
N GLU A 231 2.64 -8.78 3.00
CA GLU A 231 1.18 -8.72 3.12
C GLU A 231 0.65 -7.38 2.55
N PRO A 232 0.58 -7.25 1.21
CA PRO A 232 0.38 -5.95 0.57
C PRO A 232 -1.09 -5.49 0.51
N ALA A 233 -2.07 -6.35 0.84
CA ALA A 233 -3.49 -6.03 0.81
C ALA A 233 -3.86 -4.83 1.70
N GLY A 234 -3.36 -4.81 2.94
CA GLY A 234 -3.56 -3.72 3.89
C GLY A 234 -3.08 -2.36 3.40
N PRO A 235 -1.80 -2.23 2.99
CA PRO A 235 -1.26 -1.01 2.40
C PRO A 235 -2.14 -0.42 1.28
N TYR A 236 -2.61 -1.23 0.31
CA TYR A 236 -3.45 -0.72 -0.78
C TYR A 236 -4.80 -0.20 -0.32
N ALA A 237 -5.50 -0.96 0.53
CA ALA A 237 -6.79 -0.57 1.06
C ALA A 237 -6.71 0.77 1.81
N ILE A 238 -5.65 0.93 2.61
CA ILE A 238 -5.38 2.13 3.39
C ILE A 238 -5.04 3.32 2.47
N SER A 239 -4.14 3.14 1.51
CA SER A 239 -3.74 4.22 0.58
C SER A 239 -4.92 4.76 -0.22
N ARG A 240 -5.84 3.88 -0.65
CA ARG A 240 -7.07 4.29 -1.32
C ARG A 240 -7.93 5.17 -0.41
N LEU A 241 -8.19 4.76 0.83
CA LEU A 241 -8.98 5.56 1.78
C LEU A 241 -8.33 6.90 2.11
N ILE A 242 -7.01 6.94 2.29
CA ILE A 242 -6.28 8.20 2.48
C ILE A 242 -6.54 9.16 1.31
N ASN A 243 -6.52 8.66 0.07
CA ASN A 243 -6.82 9.47 -1.11
C ASN A 243 -8.28 9.94 -1.15
N GLU A 244 -9.23 9.08 -0.81
CA GLU A 244 -10.66 9.44 -0.75
C GLU A 244 -10.92 10.56 0.27
N PHE A 245 -10.29 10.51 1.45
CA PHE A 245 -10.38 11.59 2.44
C PHE A 245 -9.67 12.87 2.00
N ARG A 246 -8.48 12.77 1.39
CA ARG A 246 -7.73 13.95 0.88
C ARG A 246 -8.49 14.71 -0.21
N THR A 247 -9.23 13.99 -1.05
CA THR A 247 -9.96 14.55 -2.19
C THR A 247 -11.39 14.95 -1.85
N GLY A 248 -11.88 14.64 -0.64
CA GLY A 248 -13.27 14.87 -0.25
C GLY A 248 -14.26 13.88 -0.86
N GLN A 249 -13.80 12.82 -1.54
CA GLN A 249 -14.67 11.72 -1.98
C GLN A 249 -15.29 10.97 -0.79
N ARG A 250 -14.63 11.02 0.37
CA ARG A 250 -15.13 10.51 1.64
C ARG A 250 -14.95 11.55 2.73
N GLU A 251 -16.00 11.75 3.52
CA GLU A 251 -15.99 12.66 4.65
C GLU A 251 -16.01 11.89 5.98
N LEU A 252 -15.30 12.44 6.97
CA LEU A 252 -15.28 11.91 8.33
C LEU A 252 -16.30 12.67 9.19
N GLU A 253 -17.40 12.01 9.51
CA GLU A 253 -18.55 12.60 10.21
C GLU A 253 -18.26 12.94 11.68
N CYS A 254 -17.46 12.09 12.34
CA CYS A 254 -17.10 12.23 13.74
C CYS A 254 -15.82 11.48 14.09
N GLY A 255 -15.26 11.80 15.26
CA GLY A 255 -14.13 11.07 15.82
C GLY A 255 -12.83 11.34 15.08
N MET A 256 -11.95 10.34 15.08
CA MET A 256 -10.62 10.45 14.49
C MET A 256 -10.24 9.11 13.88
N VAL A 257 -9.67 9.12 12.67
CA VAL A 257 -9.06 7.94 12.07
C VAL A 257 -7.59 8.18 11.78
N THR A 258 -6.73 7.28 12.26
CA THR A 258 -5.29 7.27 11.94
C THR A 258 -4.98 6.06 11.09
N PHE A 259 -4.38 6.30 9.93
CA PHE A 259 -3.93 5.28 9.01
C PHE A 259 -2.41 5.10 9.10
N VAL A 260 -1.96 3.86 9.26
CA VAL A 260 -0.54 3.48 9.17
C VAL A 260 -0.42 2.40 8.08
N PRO A 261 -0.20 2.80 6.81
CA PRO A 261 -0.22 1.87 5.68
C PRO A 261 0.85 0.77 5.79
N VAL A 262 2.04 1.15 6.27
CA VAL A 262 3.20 0.25 6.42
C VAL A 262 3.78 0.40 7.82
N VAL A 263 3.48 -0.57 8.68
CA VAL A 263 4.02 -0.64 10.05
C VAL A 263 5.49 -1.08 10.02
N ASN A 264 5.80 -2.22 9.42
CA ASN A 264 7.16 -2.76 9.39
C ASN A 264 7.85 -2.45 8.05
N GLY A 265 8.36 -1.23 7.92
CA GLY A 265 9.03 -0.79 6.70
C GLY A 265 10.26 -1.62 6.31
N LEU A 266 10.96 -2.26 7.26
CA LEU A 266 12.09 -3.14 6.96
C LEU A 266 11.61 -4.45 6.31
N ALA A 267 10.64 -5.11 6.93
CA ALA A 267 10.04 -6.34 6.40
C ALA A 267 9.41 -6.09 5.02
N PHE A 268 8.66 -4.99 4.88
CA PHE A 268 7.96 -4.63 3.65
C PHE A 268 8.93 -4.50 2.46
N ARG A 269 10.03 -3.76 2.65
CA ARG A 269 11.06 -3.60 1.62
C ARG A 269 11.77 -4.89 1.23
N ARG A 270 11.94 -5.81 2.19
CA ARG A 270 12.55 -7.12 1.94
C ARG A 270 11.54 -8.11 1.34
N ASN A 271 10.25 -7.78 1.33
CA ASN A 271 9.14 -8.70 1.07
C ASN A 271 9.31 -10.00 1.86
N THR A 272 9.59 -9.82 3.15
CA THR A 272 9.70 -10.89 4.12
C THR A 272 8.58 -10.74 5.13
N ARG A 273 8.18 -11.86 5.74
CA ARG A 273 7.21 -11.84 6.85
C ARG A 273 7.68 -10.98 8.01
N ILE A 274 8.98 -11.00 8.30
CA ILE A 274 9.59 -10.34 9.46
C ILE A 274 10.72 -9.41 9.03
N GLY A 275 11.05 -8.41 9.86
CA GLY A 275 12.23 -7.57 9.69
C GLY A 275 13.46 -8.26 10.28
N ASP A 276 13.63 -8.16 11.59
CA ASP A 276 14.62 -8.91 12.36
C ASP A 276 13.94 -10.02 13.21
N ARG A 277 12.74 -9.74 13.75
CA ARG A 277 11.88 -10.69 14.46
C ARG A 277 10.41 -10.54 14.09
N ASN A 278 9.57 -11.48 14.54
CA ASN A 278 8.13 -11.35 14.34
C ASN A 278 7.54 -10.26 15.26
N PHE A 279 7.17 -9.12 14.65
CA PHE A 279 6.55 -7.99 15.34
C PHE A 279 5.24 -8.39 16.02
N ASN A 280 4.37 -9.12 15.30
CA ASN A 280 3.03 -9.53 15.75
C ASN A 280 3.02 -10.80 16.64
N ARG A 281 4.17 -11.10 17.26
CA ARG A 281 4.33 -12.13 18.28
C ARG A 281 5.03 -11.62 19.52
N ASN A 282 5.74 -10.49 19.44
CA ASN A 282 6.52 -9.95 20.55
C ASN A 282 6.42 -8.43 20.55
N LEU A 283 5.21 -7.90 20.65
CA LEU A 283 4.98 -6.47 20.71
C LEU A 283 5.17 -5.95 22.14
N ALA A 284 6.21 -5.16 22.35
CA ALA A 284 6.45 -4.46 23.61
C ALA A 284 7.29 -3.19 23.37
N GLU A 285 7.05 -2.16 24.19
CA GLU A 285 7.94 -1.00 24.26
C GLU A 285 9.27 -1.40 24.92
N SER A 286 10.38 -0.94 24.34
CA SER A 286 11.73 -1.23 24.81
C SER A 286 12.47 0.06 25.14
N ALA A 287 12.88 0.24 26.39
CA ALA A 287 13.67 1.39 26.81
C ALA A 287 15.05 1.44 26.12
N MET A 288 15.57 0.29 25.69
CA MET A 288 16.84 0.14 24.99
C MET A 288 16.64 -0.71 23.73
N PRO A 289 16.14 -0.11 22.63
CA PRO A 289 15.75 -0.87 21.44
C PRO A 289 16.95 -1.56 20.78
N GLN A 290 16.89 -2.88 20.66
CA GLN A 290 17.96 -3.70 20.10
C GLN A 290 17.78 -3.87 18.59
N ASP A 291 16.59 -4.29 18.16
CA ASP A 291 16.28 -4.67 16.77
C ASP A 291 15.29 -3.70 16.10
N ASN A 292 15.02 -3.92 14.81
CA ASN A 292 14.07 -3.12 14.06
C ASN A 292 12.70 -3.08 14.73
N GLU A 293 12.18 -4.23 15.16
CA GLU A 293 10.85 -4.34 15.72
C GLU A 293 10.70 -3.61 17.07
N ASP A 294 11.74 -3.53 17.91
CA ASP A 294 11.74 -2.68 19.10
C ASP A 294 11.57 -1.19 18.75
N ARG A 295 12.25 -0.74 17.68
CA ARG A 295 12.17 0.65 17.21
C ARG A 295 10.79 0.95 16.61
N VAL A 296 10.23 0.00 15.86
CA VAL A 296 8.86 0.07 15.34
C VAL A 296 7.85 0.07 16.50
N ALA A 297 8.05 -0.78 17.51
CA ALA A 297 7.14 -0.91 18.66
C ALA A 297 7.10 0.37 19.48
N ASN A 298 8.24 1.00 19.73
CA ASN A 298 8.32 2.28 20.43
C ASN A 298 7.59 3.42 19.71
N ILE A 299 7.31 3.30 18.41
CA ILE A 299 6.48 4.25 17.65
C ILE A 299 5.02 3.82 17.67
N MET A 300 4.75 2.54 17.42
CA MET A 300 3.39 2.01 17.28
C MET A 300 2.63 1.94 18.61
N CYS A 301 3.27 1.55 19.70
CA CYS A 301 2.61 1.38 21.00
C CYS A 301 1.96 2.68 21.53
N PRO A 302 2.64 3.85 21.51
CA PRO A 302 1.98 5.12 21.81
C PRO A 302 0.81 5.46 20.88
N LEU A 303 0.93 5.14 19.58
CA LEU A 303 -0.16 5.32 18.63
C LEU A 303 -1.34 4.43 19.01
N LEU A 304 -1.16 3.14 19.24
CA LEU A 304 -2.22 2.22 19.68
C LEU A 304 -2.92 2.74 20.96
N ARG A 305 -2.15 3.15 21.97
CA ARG A 305 -2.68 3.74 23.23
C ARG A 305 -3.48 5.02 23.04
N ALA A 306 -3.25 5.76 21.96
CA ALA A 306 -3.97 6.98 21.65
C ALA A 306 -5.34 6.74 20.98
N HIS A 307 -5.72 5.49 20.73
CA HIS A 307 -6.95 5.11 20.04
C HIS A 307 -7.81 4.18 20.89
N ASP A 308 -9.09 4.07 20.53
CA ASP A 308 -10.07 3.22 21.20
C ASP A 308 -10.29 1.90 20.46
N VAL A 309 -10.10 1.92 19.13
CA VAL A 309 -10.37 0.80 18.22
C VAL A 309 -9.19 0.56 17.27
N LEU A 310 -8.80 -0.70 17.08
CA LEU A 310 -7.83 -1.12 16.06
C LEU A 310 -8.50 -1.99 14.99
N MET A 311 -8.19 -1.70 13.73
CA MET A 311 -8.40 -2.64 12.61
C MET A 311 -7.04 -2.94 11.99
N ASP A 312 -6.55 -4.17 12.15
CA ASP A 312 -5.23 -4.58 11.68
C ASP A 312 -5.37 -5.50 10.46
N LEU A 313 -4.90 -5.04 9.30
CA LEU A 313 -5.04 -5.75 8.03
C LEU A 313 -3.83 -6.65 7.76
N HIS A 314 -4.08 -7.95 7.69
CA HIS A 314 -3.14 -9.03 7.42
C HIS A 314 -3.57 -9.83 6.17
N SER A 315 -2.73 -10.80 5.81
CA SER A 315 -3.06 -11.88 4.88
C SER A 315 -2.32 -13.15 5.30
N PHE A 316 -2.75 -14.29 4.80
CA PHE A 316 -2.22 -15.59 5.20
C PHE A 316 -1.65 -16.40 4.03
N SER A 317 -0.89 -17.45 4.34
CA SER A 317 -0.21 -18.27 3.32
C SER A 317 -1.03 -19.47 2.84
N SER A 318 -1.96 -19.99 3.65
CA SER A 318 -2.80 -21.13 3.30
C SER A 318 -3.94 -20.74 2.36
N GLU A 319 -4.53 -21.70 1.64
CA GLU A 319 -5.78 -21.43 0.93
C GLU A 319 -6.92 -21.12 1.90
N GLY A 320 -7.96 -20.41 1.47
CA GLY A 320 -9.13 -20.11 2.30
C GLY A 320 -9.74 -18.74 2.00
N ASP A 321 -10.97 -18.56 2.48
CA ASP A 321 -11.66 -17.28 2.42
C ASP A 321 -11.12 -16.32 3.49
N ALA A 322 -11.32 -15.02 3.25
CA ALA A 322 -10.99 -13.98 4.21
C ALA A 322 -11.74 -14.18 5.55
N PHE A 323 -11.08 -13.84 6.65
CA PHE A 323 -11.65 -14.05 7.99
C PHE A 323 -11.16 -12.99 8.99
N ALA A 324 -11.83 -12.90 10.13
CA ALA A 324 -11.39 -12.02 11.23
C ALA A 324 -10.97 -12.83 12.45
N LEU A 325 -9.97 -12.34 13.18
CA LEU A 325 -9.67 -12.78 14.53
C LEU A 325 -10.14 -11.73 15.54
N ILE A 326 -10.81 -12.19 16.60
CA ILE A 326 -11.33 -11.37 17.69
C ILE A 326 -10.82 -11.85 19.05
N GLY A 327 -10.96 -11.01 20.06
CA GLY A 327 -10.55 -11.26 21.43
C GLY A 327 -11.51 -12.16 22.20
N PRO A 328 -11.30 -12.31 23.51
CA PRO A 328 -12.05 -13.21 24.37
C PRO A 328 -13.44 -12.63 24.68
N ARG A 329 -14.19 -13.33 25.52
CA ARG A 329 -15.37 -12.76 26.18
C ARG A 329 -14.95 -11.79 27.27
N ASP A 330 -15.87 -10.93 27.71
CA ASP A 330 -15.61 -10.04 28.83
C ASP A 330 -15.20 -10.85 30.07
N ASN A 331 -14.05 -10.49 30.65
CA ASN A 331 -13.45 -11.22 31.76
C ASN A 331 -12.44 -10.35 32.53
N ASN A 332 -12.20 -10.72 33.79
CA ASN A 332 -11.20 -10.10 34.67
C ASN A 332 -10.00 -11.05 34.92
N GLY A 333 -9.74 -11.98 34.00
CA GLY A 333 -8.65 -12.94 34.11
C GLY A 333 -7.28 -12.29 33.90
N SER A 334 -6.21 -13.04 34.20
CA SER A 334 -4.84 -12.53 34.09
C SER A 334 -4.21 -12.67 32.69
N LEU A 335 -4.77 -13.53 31.83
CA LEU A 335 -4.19 -13.83 30.52
C LEU A 335 -4.53 -12.75 29.49
N GLU A 336 -5.82 -12.41 29.36
CA GLU A 336 -6.32 -11.38 28.43
C GLU A 336 -7.58 -10.73 29.05
N PRO A 337 -7.43 -9.85 30.06
CA PRO A 337 -8.57 -9.13 30.64
C PRO A 337 -9.25 -8.26 29.57
N PHE A 338 -10.58 -8.29 29.52
CA PHE A 338 -11.33 -7.66 28.43
C PHE A 338 -12.71 -7.20 28.88
N ALA A 339 -13.19 -6.07 28.35
CA ALA A 339 -14.46 -5.45 28.71
C ALA A 339 -15.21 -4.84 27.51
N HIS A 340 -14.84 -5.24 26.29
CA HIS A 340 -15.36 -4.69 25.04
C HIS A 340 -15.94 -5.76 24.10
N GLU A 341 -16.35 -6.93 24.62
CA GLU A 341 -16.91 -8.03 23.82
C GLU A 341 -18.05 -7.56 22.92
N ALA A 342 -18.99 -6.76 23.45
CA ALA A 342 -20.13 -6.26 22.68
C ALA A 342 -19.71 -5.34 21.53
N ALA A 343 -18.73 -4.46 21.76
CA ALA A 343 -18.25 -3.50 20.76
C ALA A 343 -17.42 -4.20 19.67
N GLU A 344 -16.52 -5.11 20.07
CA GLU A 344 -15.71 -5.90 19.15
C GLU A 344 -16.56 -6.87 18.32
N THR A 345 -17.56 -7.51 18.94
CA THR A 345 -18.55 -8.36 18.23
C THR A 345 -19.33 -7.56 17.20
N LYS A 346 -19.79 -6.36 17.55
CA LYS A 346 -20.51 -5.48 16.60
C LYS A 346 -19.61 -5.11 15.42
N LEU A 347 -18.35 -4.77 15.68
CA LEU A 347 -17.37 -4.45 14.65
C LEU A 347 -17.12 -5.67 13.74
N ALA A 348 -16.84 -6.84 14.32
CA ALA A 348 -16.56 -8.07 13.58
C ALA A 348 -17.72 -8.51 12.67
N LYS A 349 -18.98 -8.41 13.13
CA LYS A 349 -20.15 -8.66 12.28
C LYS A 349 -20.25 -7.69 11.12
N ALA A 350 -19.90 -6.42 11.35
CA ALA A 350 -19.99 -5.40 10.31
C ALA A 350 -19.00 -5.61 9.16
N LEU A 351 -17.88 -6.30 9.39
CA LEU A 351 -16.87 -6.56 8.35
C LEU A 351 -17.38 -7.45 7.22
N ASP A 352 -18.50 -8.15 7.41
CA ASP A 352 -19.14 -9.02 6.41
C ASP A 352 -18.25 -10.19 5.94
N LEU A 353 -17.41 -10.70 6.82
CA LEU A 353 -16.53 -11.85 6.53
C LEU A 353 -17.22 -13.19 6.83
N PRO A 354 -16.97 -14.25 6.05
CA PRO A 354 -17.65 -15.54 6.21
C PRO A 354 -17.21 -16.33 7.45
N LEU A 355 -16.03 -16.00 8.00
CA LEU A 355 -15.41 -16.71 9.10
C LEU A 355 -14.90 -15.73 10.15
N VAL A 356 -15.15 -16.05 11.42
CA VAL A 356 -14.57 -15.38 12.59
C VAL A 356 -13.90 -16.42 13.47
N VAL A 357 -12.72 -16.10 13.98
CA VAL A 357 -11.90 -16.96 14.83
C VAL A 357 -11.61 -16.25 16.15
N HIS A 358 -11.60 -16.98 17.26
CA HIS A 358 -11.20 -16.45 18.57
C HIS A 358 -10.43 -17.50 19.38
N GLY A 359 -9.85 -17.13 20.52
CA GLY A 359 -9.13 -18.05 21.41
C GLY A 359 -7.61 -18.13 21.17
N TRP A 360 -7.02 -17.11 20.54
CA TRP A 360 -5.59 -17.07 20.21
C TRP A 360 -4.67 -17.20 21.45
N LEU A 361 -4.80 -16.30 22.44
CA LEU A 361 -3.91 -16.31 23.61
C LEU A 361 -4.01 -17.59 24.47
N PRO A 362 -5.21 -18.13 24.78
CA PRO A 362 -5.33 -19.42 25.46
C PRO A 362 -4.65 -20.58 24.72
N ALA A 363 -4.82 -20.66 23.40
CA ALA A 363 -4.16 -21.68 22.59
C ALA A 363 -2.63 -21.50 22.57
N HIS A 364 -2.17 -20.24 22.51
CA HIS A 364 -0.76 -19.91 22.58
C HIS A 364 -0.13 -20.28 23.93
N GLU A 365 -0.79 -19.98 25.06
CA GLU A 365 -0.30 -20.37 26.39
C GLU A 365 -0.17 -21.90 26.52
N LYS A 366 -1.13 -22.64 25.96
CA LYS A 366 -1.08 -24.10 25.90
C LYS A 366 0.08 -24.60 25.04
N ALA A 367 0.35 -23.98 23.89
CA ALA A 367 1.51 -24.30 23.06
C ALA A 367 2.83 -24.01 23.79
N LEU A 368 2.94 -22.88 24.51
CA LEU A 368 4.12 -22.58 25.34
C LEU A 368 4.33 -23.62 26.45
N LYS A 369 3.26 -24.12 27.06
CA LYS A 369 3.34 -25.19 28.04
C LYS A 369 3.88 -26.49 27.41
N GLN A 370 3.40 -26.86 26.22
CA GLN A 370 3.93 -28.03 25.49
C GLN A 370 5.43 -27.88 25.19
N LYS A 371 5.87 -26.69 24.77
CA LYS A 371 7.30 -26.41 24.53
C LYS A 371 8.14 -26.54 25.81
N ARG A 372 7.63 -26.05 26.96
CA ARG A 372 8.28 -26.23 28.28
C ARG A 372 8.41 -27.70 28.66
N ASP A 373 7.32 -28.46 28.50
CA ASP A 373 7.28 -29.88 28.84
C ASP A 373 8.23 -30.69 27.93
N ALA A 374 8.47 -30.24 26.69
CA ALA A 374 9.46 -30.77 25.76
C ALA A 374 10.91 -30.31 26.02
N GLY A 375 11.16 -29.49 27.05
CA GLY A 375 12.51 -29.04 27.43
C GLY A 375 13.06 -27.88 26.59
N VAL A 376 12.23 -27.21 25.78
CA VAL A 376 12.62 -26.01 25.03
C VAL A 376 12.82 -24.87 26.02
N ILE A 377 13.92 -24.11 25.91
CA ILE A 377 14.24 -23.00 26.83
C ILE A 377 14.04 -21.64 26.16
N GLU A 378 14.29 -21.55 24.85
CA GLU A 378 14.14 -20.32 24.08
C GLU A 378 12.67 -20.03 23.73
N GLY A 379 12.32 -18.75 23.61
CA GLY A 379 10.98 -18.37 23.12
C GLY A 379 9.83 -18.56 24.13
N LEU A 380 10.08 -18.92 25.38
CA LEU A 380 9.04 -19.29 26.36
C LEU A 380 8.35 -18.14 27.12
N SER A 381 8.66 -16.89 26.80
CA SER A 381 8.03 -15.73 27.44
C SER A 381 6.53 -15.71 27.12
N SER A 382 5.69 -15.46 28.12
CA SER A 382 4.26 -15.19 27.89
C SER A 382 4.01 -13.95 27.03
N LEU A 383 5.03 -13.08 26.90
CA LEU A 383 5.00 -11.95 25.96
C LEU A 383 5.08 -12.40 24.49
N HIS A 384 5.50 -13.65 24.19
CA HIS A 384 5.67 -14.17 22.83
C HIS A 384 4.38 -14.57 22.08
N GLY A 385 3.21 -14.16 22.60
CA GLY A 385 1.93 -14.25 21.91
C GLY A 385 1.26 -12.90 21.67
N ILE A 386 1.88 -11.80 22.13
CA ILE A 386 1.28 -10.46 22.11
C ILE A 386 1.54 -9.81 20.76
N GLY A 387 0.48 -9.69 19.96
CA GLY A 387 0.43 -8.89 18.76
C GLY A 387 -0.17 -7.50 18.99
N THR A 388 -0.43 -6.81 17.89
CA THR A 388 -1.09 -5.49 17.85
C THR A 388 -2.45 -5.50 18.54
N THR A 389 -3.29 -6.51 18.28
CA THR A 389 -4.63 -6.63 18.87
C THR A 389 -4.60 -6.97 20.34
N GLU A 390 -3.69 -7.83 20.78
CA GLU A 390 -3.52 -8.15 22.20
C GLU A 390 -3.00 -6.92 22.96
N TYR A 391 -2.06 -6.17 22.40
CA TYR A 391 -1.59 -4.91 22.99
C TYR A 391 -2.71 -3.85 23.05
N MET A 392 -3.53 -3.74 22.00
CA MET A 392 -4.68 -2.84 21.97
C MET A 392 -5.66 -3.15 23.12
N ARG A 393 -5.99 -4.43 23.32
CA ARG A 393 -6.88 -4.86 24.41
C ARG A 393 -6.25 -4.64 25.79
N PHE A 394 -4.97 -4.98 25.94
CA PHE A 394 -4.22 -4.75 27.16
C PHE A 394 -4.21 -3.28 27.61
N THR A 395 -4.19 -2.36 26.65
CA THR A 395 -4.17 -0.91 26.93
C THR A 395 -5.57 -0.29 27.08
N GLY A 396 -6.62 -1.12 27.08
CA GLY A 396 -8.00 -0.72 27.34
C GLY A 396 -8.84 -0.43 26.09
N GLY A 397 -8.33 -0.71 24.90
CA GLY A 397 -9.08 -0.65 23.65
C GLY A 397 -9.67 -2.00 23.24
N TYR A 398 -10.11 -2.09 21.99
CA TYR A 398 -10.47 -3.36 21.34
C TYR A 398 -10.07 -3.35 19.88
N GLY A 399 -10.03 -4.51 19.24
CA GLY A 399 -9.63 -4.55 17.83
C GLY A 399 -9.81 -5.88 17.14
N VAL A 400 -9.75 -5.83 15.83
CA VAL A 400 -9.94 -6.99 14.96
C VAL A 400 -8.73 -7.12 14.05
N THR A 401 -8.21 -8.34 13.94
CA THR A 401 -7.28 -8.70 12.87
C THR A 401 -8.10 -9.17 11.69
N VAL A 402 -7.88 -8.59 10.52
CA VAL A 402 -8.56 -8.97 9.28
C VAL A 402 -7.55 -9.67 8.39
N GLU A 403 -7.79 -10.95 8.16
CA GLU A 403 -7.04 -11.77 7.22
C GLU A 403 -7.70 -11.64 5.85
N CYS A 404 -7.20 -10.73 5.01
CA CYS A 404 -7.86 -10.27 3.78
C CYS A 404 -7.91 -11.32 2.66
N GLY A 405 -7.30 -12.49 2.87
CA GLY A 405 -7.13 -13.56 1.89
C GLY A 405 -5.69 -14.06 1.85
N GLN A 406 -5.36 -14.83 0.81
CA GLN A 406 -3.97 -15.24 0.58
C GLN A 406 -3.09 -14.01 0.32
N HIS A 407 -1.80 -14.08 0.69
CA HIS A 407 -0.84 -12.97 0.55
C HIS A 407 -0.93 -12.21 -0.79
N LEU A 408 -1.13 -12.95 -1.88
CA LEU A 408 -1.09 -12.44 -3.24
C LEU A 408 -2.44 -12.56 -3.94
N ASP A 409 -3.53 -12.76 -3.19
CA ASP A 409 -4.88 -12.78 -3.75
C ASP A 409 -5.21 -11.41 -4.37
N PRO A 410 -5.50 -11.33 -5.68
CA PRO A 410 -5.85 -10.07 -6.32
C PRO A 410 -7.11 -9.41 -5.73
N LYS A 411 -7.96 -10.16 -5.02
CA LYS A 411 -9.15 -9.65 -4.33
C LYS A 411 -8.84 -9.11 -2.93
N GLY A 412 -7.72 -9.50 -2.33
CA GLY A 412 -7.33 -9.11 -0.96
C GLY A 412 -7.38 -7.61 -0.70
N PRO A 413 -6.84 -6.74 -1.59
CA PRO A 413 -6.95 -5.29 -1.44
C PRO A 413 -8.40 -4.77 -1.37
N GLN A 414 -9.29 -5.35 -2.18
CA GLN A 414 -10.70 -4.96 -2.20
C GLN A 414 -11.42 -5.44 -0.93
N VAL A 415 -11.14 -6.67 -0.47
CA VAL A 415 -11.65 -7.19 0.81
C VAL A 415 -11.23 -6.31 1.98
N GLY A 416 -9.94 -5.93 2.04
CA GLY A 416 -9.42 -5.02 3.06
C GLY A 416 -10.14 -3.67 3.03
N TYR A 417 -10.31 -3.09 1.85
CA TYR A 417 -11.04 -1.82 1.68
C TYR A 417 -12.50 -1.92 2.15
N ASP A 418 -13.21 -2.96 1.74
CA ASP A 418 -14.62 -3.17 2.14
C ASP A 418 -14.74 -3.35 3.66
N CYS A 419 -13.83 -4.11 4.27
CA CYS A 419 -13.76 -4.25 5.73
C CYS A 419 -13.57 -2.88 6.41
N LEU A 420 -12.65 -2.04 5.94
CA LEU A 420 -12.40 -0.73 6.53
C LEU A 420 -13.60 0.21 6.40
N VAL A 421 -14.21 0.30 5.21
CA VAL A 421 -15.42 1.12 4.99
C VAL A 421 -16.56 0.65 5.89
N ASN A 422 -16.82 -0.66 5.91
CA ASN A 422 -17.87 -1.24 6.75
C ASN A 422 -17.60 -1.05 8.24
N GLY A 423 -16.34 -1.21 8.66
CA GLY A 423 -15.90 -0.97 10.03
C GLY A 423 -16.14 0.48 10.46
N MET A 424 -15.66 1.45 9.67
CA MET A 424 -15.88 2.88 9.91
C MET A 424 -17.39 3.24 9.92
N ALA A 425 -18.18 2.67 9.01
CA ALA A 425 -19.63 2.87 8.98
C ALA A 425 -20.31 2.26 10.22
N SER A 426 -19.82 1.12 10.74
CA SER A 426 -20.32 0.48 11.97
C SER A 426 -20.08 1.33 13.22
N LEU A 427 -18.97 2.06 13.21
CA LEU A 427 -18.55 3.03 14.23
C LEU A 427 -19.24 4.39 14.08
N GLY A 428 -19.97 4.62 12.98
CA GLY A 428 -20.65 5.89 12.70
C GLY A 428 -19.72 7.00 12.25
N MET A 429 -18.51 6.65 11.80
CA MET A 429 -17.48 7.61 11.40
C MET A 429 -17.67 8.12 9.97
N VAL A 430 -18.38 7.37 9.13
CA VAL A 430 -18.67 7.71 7.73
C VAL A 430 -20.14 7.43 7.40
N ALA A 431 -20.68 8.10 6.39
CA ALA A 431 -22.10 8.06 6.02
C ALA A 431 -22.51 6.84 5.18
N ASP A 432 -21.59 5.91 4.89
CA ASP A 432 -21.81 4.78 4.00
C ASP A 432 -22.92 3.84 4.47
N ALA A 433 -23.69 3.35 3.50
CA ALA A 433 -24.69 2.32 3.74
C ALA A 433 -24.00 1.02 4.17
N ARG A 434 -24.46 0.44 5.28
CA ARG A 434 -23.95 -0.85 5.74
C ARG A 434 -24.50 -1.96 4.85
N PRO A 435 -23.65 -2.80 4.23
CA PRO A 435 -24.13 -4.00 3.58
C PRO A 435 -24.84 -4.91 4.60
N ARG A 436 -25.73 -5.77 4.11
CA ARG A 436 -26.40 -6.75 4.96
C ARG A 436 -25.38 -7.80 5.38
N ALA A 437 -24.84 -7.63 6.59
CA ALA A 437 -23.87 -8.56 7.17
C ALA A 437 -24.40 -9.99 7.15
N GLN A 438 -23.61 -10.90 6.57
CA GLN A 438 -23.82 -12.33 6.70
C GLN A 438 -23.57 -12.80 8.14
N THR A 439 -24.20 -13.90 8.54
CA THR A 439 -23.87 -14.55 9.80
C THR A 439 -22.59 -15.38 9.60
N PRO A 440 -21.46 -15.03 10.24
CA PRO A 440 -20.22 -15.77 10.04
C PRO A 440 -20.29 -17.13 10.71
N ARG A 441 -19.57 -18.11 10.15
CA ARG A 441 -19.17 -19.29 10.91
C ARG A 441 -18.14 -18.87 11.95
N VAL A 442 -18.23 -19.38 13.17
CA VAL A 442 -17.31 -18.99 14.25
C VAL A 442 -16.54 -20.18 14.78
N LEU A 443 -15.22 -20.03 14.85
CA LEU A 443 -14.29 -21.07 15.32
C LEU A 443 -13.53 -20.59 16.57
N GLU A 444 -13.37 -21.49 17.54
CA GLU A 444 -12.49 -21.30 18.70
C GLU A 444 -11.22 -22.12 18.52
N ILE A 445 -10.05 -21.48 18.67
CA ILE A 445 -8.77 -22.17 18.67
C ILE A 445 -8.60 -22.88 20.02
N CYS A 446 -8.47 -24.21 20.01
CA CYS A 446 -8.41 -25.02 21.24
C CYS A 446 -7.05 -25.71 21.45
N ASP A 447 -6.35 -26.00 20.36
CA ASP A 447 -5.07 -26.73 20.38
C ASP A 447 -4.13 -26.22 19.28
N ALA A 448 -2.83 -26.43 19.49
CA ALA A 448 -1.80 -26.32 18.47
C ALA A 448 -1.11 -27.68 18.35
N ILE A 449 -0.82 -28.09 17.12
CA ILE A 449 0.04 -29.24 16.84
C ILE A 449 1.43 -28.70 16.54
N LEU A 450 2.40 -29.01 17.41
CA LEU A 450 3.80 -28.65 17.22
C LEU A 450 4.54 -29.73 16.43
N ALA A 451 5.50 -29.34 15.61
CA ALA A 451 6.48 -30.28 15.05
C ALA A 451 7.45 -30.74 16.16
N ASP A 452 7.58 -32.04 16.34
CA ASP A 452 8.54 -32.65 17.27
C ASP A 452 9.86 -32.97 16.54
N HIS A 453 9.79 -33.10 15.20
CA HIS A 453 10.91 -33.36 14.31
C HIS A 453 10.76 -32.59 12.98
N ASP A 454 11.87 -32.29 12.29
CA ASP A 454 11.87 -31.55 11.00
C ASP A 454 11.17 -32.32 9.86
N GLU A 455 11.00 -33.64 10.02
CA GLU A 455 10.29 -34.51 9.08
C GLU A 455 8.80 -34.67 9.41
N ASP A 456 8.32 -34.08 10.50
CA ASP A 456 6.89 -34.06 10.78
C ASP A 456 6.16 -33.22 9.73
N HIS A 457 5.05 -33.73 9.22
CA HIS A 457 4.30 -33.08 8.16
C HIS A 457 2.78 -33.24 8.28
N LEU A 458 2.05 -32.31 7.68
CA LEU A 458 0.62 -32.50 7.42
C LEU A 458 0.42 -33.34 6.16
N VAL A 459 -0.70 -34.07 6.07
CA VAL A 459 -0.99 -34.91 4.88
C VAL A 459 -1.27 -34.09 3.63
N LYS A 460 -1.68 -32.83 3.80
CA LYS A 460 -1.92 -31.85 2.76
C LYS A 460 -1.87 -30.44 3.34
N GLN A 461 -1.87 -29.46 2.45
CA GLN A 461 -2.09 -28.07 2.81
C GLN A 461 -3.59 -27.86 3.10
N PHE A 462 -3.98 -27.70 4.36
CA PHE A 462 -5.37 -27.45 4.74
C PHE A 462 -5.76 -25.99 4.49
N ALA A 463 -6.98 -25.76 4.03
CA ALA A 463 -7.53 -24.42 3.91
C ALA A 463 -7.90 -23.84 5.29
N ALA A 464 -7.88 -22.52 5.42
CA ALA A 464 -8.28 -21.83 6.65
C ALA A 464 -9.74 -22.12 6.98
N GLY A 465 -9.96 -22.80 8.11
CA GLY A 465 -11.28 -23.22 8.57
C GLY A 465 -11.80 -24.47 7.85
N GLU A 466 -10.93 -25.27 7.23
CA GLU A 466 -11.33 -26.53 6.61
C GLU A 466 -11.88 -27.50 7.68
N PRO A 467 -13.12 -28.01 7.52
CA PRO A 467 -13.70 -28.98 8.45
C PRO A 467 -12.97 -30.32 8.42
N VAL A 468 -12.72 -30.89 9.59
CA VAL A 468 -12.08 -32.21 9.74
C VAL A 468 -12.80 -33.00 10.83
N ASN A 469 -13.09 -34.28 10.57
CA ASN A 469 -13.80 -35.13 11.52
C ASN A 469 -12.84 -35.75 12.53
N LYS A 470 -13.36 -36.09 13.71
CA LYS A 470 -12.60 -36.84 14.72
C LYS A 470 -12.08 -38.16 14.13
N GLY A 471 -10.79 -38.44 14.38
CA GLY A 471 -10.10 -39.64 13.95
C GLY A 471 -9.58 -39.59 12.52
N GLU A 472 -9.84 -38.51 11.78
CA GLU A 472 -9.28 -38.31 10.44
C GLU A 472 -7.76 -38.05 10.53
N LEU A 473 -7.00 -38.61 9.58
CA LEU A 473 -5.55 -38.43 9.50
C LEU A 473 -5.22 -37.03 8.99
N ILE A 474 -4.54 -36.23 9.81
CA ILE A 474 -4.18 -34.84 9.48
C ILE A 474 -2.69 -34.65 9.23
N GLY A 475 -1.84 -35.54 9.73
CA GLY A 475 -0.41 -35.49 9.52
C GLY A 475 0.29 -36.78 9.88
N LYS A 476 1.62 -36.81 9.72
CA LYS A 476 2.48 -37.90 10.17
C LYS A 476 3.70 -37.34 10.87
N ARG A 477 4.15 -38.09 11.88
CA ARG A 477 5.41 -37.87 12.57
C ARG A 477 6.56 -38.53 11.81
N ALA A 478 7.78 -38.11 12.10
CA ALA A 478 9.00 -38.69 11.54
C ALA A 478 9.16 -40.20 11.82
N ASP A 479 8.65 -40.69 12.95
CA ASP A 479 8.65 -42.12 13.29
C ASP A 479 7.58 -42.95 12.56
N GLY A 480 6.79 -42.30 11.69
CA GLY A 480 5.69 -42.90 10.94
C GLY A 480 4.37 -42.96 11.71
N SER A 481 4.32 -42.52 12.97
CA SER A 481 3.07 -42.43 13.72
C SER A 481 2.12 -41.38 13.13
N GLU A 482 0.82 -41.65 13.26
CA GLU A 482 -0.23 -40.81 12.70
C GLU A 482 -0.59 -39.65 13.62
N ILE A 483 -0.75 -38.47 13.05
CA ILE A 483 -1.37 -37.32 13.72
C ILE A 483 -2.85 -37.34 13.32
N LEU A 484 -3.72 -37.66 14.27
CA LEU A 484 -5.17 -37.76 14.06
C LEU A 484 -5.91 -36.56 14.67
N MET A 485 -6.98 -36.14 14.03
CA MET A 485 -7.85 -35.08 14.55
C MET A 485 -8.55 -35.57 15.84
N PRO A 486 -8.37 -34.92 17.00
CA PRO A 486 -8.86 -35.41 18.29
C PRO A 486 -10.38 -35.21 18.50
N TYR A 487 -11.02 -34.33 17.74
CA TYR A 487 -12.45 -34.00 17.84
C TYR A 487 -12.97 -33.44 16.51
N ASP A 488 -14.30 -33.46 16.30
CA ASP A 488 -14.91 -32.81 15.14
C ASP A 488 -14.67 -31.30 15.22
N GLY A 489 -14.16 -30.72 14.14
CA GLY A 489 -13.70 -29.34 14.18
C GLY A 489 -13.19 -28.84 12.84
N ALA A 490 -12.23 -27.93 12.89
CA ALA A 490 -11.58 -27.36 11.72
C ALA A 490 -10.10 -27.06 11.98
N ILE A 491 -9.33 -26.86 10.91
CA ILE A 491 -7.92 -26.50 10.98
C ILE A 491 -7.71 -25.06 10.47
N ILE A 492 -6.83 -24.31 11.11
CA ILE A 492 -6.39 -22.98 10.64
C ILE A 492 -4.85 -22.86 10.72
N PHE A 493 -4.30 -21.90 9.98
CA PHE A 493 -2.86 -21.60 9.93
C PHE A 493 -1.98 -22.84 9.73
N ALA A 494 -2.36 -23.68 8.77
CA ALA A 494 -1.66 -24.91 8.47
C ALA A 494 -0.41 -24.65 7.61
N GLY A 495 0.72 -25.21 8.01
CA GLY A 495 1.92 -25.37 7.18
C GLY A 495 2.15 -26.84 6.89
N LEU A 496 2.48 -27.20 5.64
CA LEU A 496 2.78 -28.58 5.27
C LEU A 496 3.91 -29.17 6.14
N THR A 497 4.90 -28.35 6.45
CA THR A 497 5.98 -28.63 7.40
C THR A 497 6.20 -27.42 8.30
N ALA A 498 6.83 -27.63 9.45
CA ALA A 498 7.24 -26.57 10.36
C ALA A 498 8.59 -26.91 10.99
N PRO A 499 9.44 -25.93 11.33
CA PRO A 499 10.63 -26.17 12.12
C PRO A 499 10.29 -26.85 13.45
N VAL A 500 11.20 -27.65 13.99
CA VAL A 500 11.04 -28.27 15.30
C VAL A 500 10.59 -27.25 16.35
N HIS A 501 9.59 -27.63 17.14
CA HIS A 501 8.91 -26.82 18.17
C HIS A 501 8.12 -25.61 17.64
N SER A 502 7.88 -25.53 16.34
CA SER A 502 6.95 -24.57 15.72
C SER A 502 5.62 -25.24 15.39
N GLU A 503 4.58 -24.44 15.24
CA GLU A 503 3.23 -24.90 15.00
C GLU A 503 3.09 -25.40 13.55
N LEU A 504 2.72 -26.69 13.38
CA LEU A 504 2.26 -27.24 12.10
C LEU A 504 0.88 -26.69 11.75
N CYS A 505 -0.03 -26.68 12.72
CA CYS A 505 -1.37 -26.12 12.56
C CYS A 505 -2.04 -25.86 13.90
N PHE A 506 -3.17 -25.16 13.85
CA PHE A 506 -4.07 -24.97 14.98
C PHE A 506 -5.39 -25.69 14.75
N LEU A 507 -5.88 -26.37 15.79
CA LEU A 507 -7.14 -27.10 15.77
C LEU A 507 -8.22 -26.29 16.45
N CYS A 508 -9.38 -26.24 15.80
CA CYS A 508 -10.49 -25.40 16.20
C CYS A 508 -11.78 -26.18 16.41
N ARG A 509 -12.64 -25.69 17.31
CA ARG A 509 -14.02 -26.15 17.48
C ARG A 509 -15.00 -25.11 16.97
N LEU A 510 -16.21 -25.55 16.61
CA LEU A 510 -17.30 -24.64 16.33
C LEU A 510 -17.68 -23.88 17.61
N SER A 511 -17.93 -22.58 17.48
CA SER A 511 -18.33 -21.69 18.56
C SER A 511 -19.71 -21.09 18.30
N GLU A 512 -20.49 -20.93 19.37
CA GLU A 512 -21.81 -20.28 19.34
C GLU A 512 -21.71 -18.74 19.46
N ARG A 513 -20.49 -18.17 19.57
CA ARG A 513 -20.30 -16.72 19.58
C ARG A 513 -20.85 -16.11 18.28
N LEU A 514 -21.28 -14.84 18.35
CA LEU A 514 -21.83 -14.05 17.24
C LEU A 514 -23.11 -14.62 16.57
N GLN A 515 -23.69 -15.73 17.04
CA GLN A 515 -24.90 -16.33 16.43
C GLN A 515 -26.22 -15.66 16.81
N ASN A 516 -26.23 -14.77 17.81
CA ASN A 516 -27.39 -13.99 18.24
C ASN A 516 -27.26 -12.52 17.87
#